data_AF-U2T0I8-F1
#
_entry.id   AF-U2T0I8-F1
#
_cell.length_a   1.000
_cell.length_b   1.000
_cell.length_c   1.000
_cell.angle_alpha   90.00
_cell.angle_beta   90.00
_cell.angle_gamma   90.00
#
_symmetry.space_group_name_H-M   'P 1'
#
loop_
_entity.id
_entity.type
_entity.pdbx_description
1 polymer ?
#
loop_
_entity_poly.entity_id
_entity_poly.type
_entity_poly.pdbx_seq_one_letter_code
_entity_poly.pdbx_strand_id
1 'polypeptide(L)' 'MATFTDDDGIRIHYDVYPAQGPARAAVQIAHGVGEHAARYRPLADHLASLGYAVYADDHRGHGRTGMEQWGGDASQIGRL' A
#
# COMPACT_ATOMS: atom_id res chain seq x y z
N MET A 1 -8.66 2.00 7.89
CA MET A 1 -7.61 1.81 6.88
C MET A 1 -6.85 3.12 6.77
N ALA A 2 -5.53 3.07 6.64
CA ALA A 2 -4.70 4.25 6.63
C ALA A 2 -4.68 4.85 5.22
N THR A 3 -4.78 6.17 5.13
CA THR A 3 -4.75 6.90 3.85
C THR A 3 -3.98 8.20 4.00
N PHE A 4 -3.40 8.68 2.91
CA PHE A 4 -2.91 10.05 2.77
C PHE A 4 -3.38 10.62 1.43
N THR A 5 -3.40 11.94 1.30
CA THR A 5 -3.70 12.60 0.03
C THR A 5 -2.37 12.98 -0.63
N ASP A 6 -2.17 12.56 -1.89
CA ASP A 6 -0.98 12.98 -2.64
C ASP A 6 -1.11 14.42 -3.18
N ASP A 7 -0.07 14.88 -3.88
CA ASP A 7 -0.02 16.25 -4.42
C ASP A 7 -1.07 16.52 -5.52
N ASP A 8 -1.66 15.48 -6.10
CA ASP A 8 -2.71 15.56 -7.14
C ASP A 8 -4.12 15.42 -6.55
N GLY A 9 -4.25 15.34 -5.22
CA GLY A 9 -5.53 15.22 -4.53
C GLY A 9 -6.10 13.79 -4.51
N ILE A 10 -5.32 12.78 -4.89
CA ILE A 10 -5.75 11.38 -4.89
C ILE A 10 -5.56 10.81 -3.48
N ARG A 11 -6.59 10.11 -2.98
CA ARG A 11 -6.51 9.39 -1.71
C ARG A 11 -5.77 8.07 -1.89
N ILE A 12 -4.53 8.02 -1.44
CA ILE A 12 -3.68 6.84 -1.48
C ILE A 12 -3.99 5.95 -0.28
N HIS A 13 -4.36 4.70 -0.54
CA HIS A 13 -4.56 3.66 0.47
C HIS A 13 -3.26 2.94 0.73
N TYR A 14 -2.97 2.69 2.00
CA TYR A 14 -1.81 1.91 2.39
C TYR A 14 -2.07 1.05 3.63
N ASP A 15 -1.31 -0.03 3.72
CA ASP A 15 -1.26 -0.91 4.87
C ASP A 15 -0.02 -0.61 5.72
N VAL A 16 -0.18 -0.76 7.03
CA VAL A 16 0.89 -0.57 8.01
C VAL A 16 1.04 -1.85 8.80
N TYR A 17 2.27 -2.35 8.88
CA TYR A 17 2.66 -3.50 9.68
C TYR A 17 3.69 -3.01 10.70
N PRO A 18 3.27 -2.74 11.95
CA PRO A 18 4.18 -2.29 12.99
C PRO A 18 5.28 -3.32 13.25
N ALA A 19 6.50 -2.84 13.52
CA ALA A 19 7.59 -3.69 13.98
C ALA A 19 7.19 -4.45 15.25
N GLN A 20 7.50 -5.75 15.29
CA GLN A 20 7.34 -6.56 16.49
C GLN A 20 8.61 -6.42 17.34
N GLY A 21 8.55 -5.56 18.36
CA GLY A 21 9.70 -5.22 19.21
C GLY A 21 10.33 -3.87 18.83
N PRO A 22 11.58 -3.60 19.27
CA PRO A 22 12.27 -2.35 18.92
C PRO A 22 12.41 -2.18 17.40
N ALA A 23 11.92 -1.06 16.88
CA ALA A 23 11.96 -0.77 15.45
C ALA A 23 13.42 -0.59 14.99
N ARG A 24 13.85 -1.39 14.02
CA ARG A 24 15.20 -1.35 13.43
C ARG A 24 15.30 -0.34 12.30
N ALA A 25 14.29 -0.33 11.44
CA ALA A 25 14.14 0.58 10.31
C ALA A 25 12.70 0.52 9.78
N ALA A 26 12.36 1.44 8.89
CA ALA A 26 11.16 1.36 8.06
C ALA A 26 11.48 0.65 6.72
N VAL A 27 10.53 -0.11 6.21
CA VAL A 27 10.57 -0.72 4.87
C VAL A 27 9.33 -0.27 4.11
N GLN A 28 9.52 0.32 2.93
CA GLN A 28 8.44 0.58 1.97
C GLN A 28 8.42 -0.55 0.94
N ILE A 29 7.27 -1.20 0.76
CA ILE A 29 7.03 -2.13 -0.33
C ILE A 29 6.28 -1.38 -1.43
N ALA A 30 6.89 -1.30 -2.61
CA ALA A 30 6.24 -0.86 -3.85
C ALA A 30 5.89 -2.09 -4.68
N HIS A 31 4.62 -2.25 -5.04
CA HIS A 31 4.16 -3.42 -5.79
C HIS A 31 4.38 -3.24 -7.30
N GLY A 32 4.31 -4.34 -8.06
CA GLY A 32 4.44 -4.32 -9.51
C GLY A 32 3.19 -3.78 -10.24
N VAL A 33 3.33 -3.63 -11.56
CA VAL A 33 2.22 -3.29 -12.47
C VAL A 33 1.13 -4.35 -12.39
N GLY A 34 -0.13 -3.92 -12.24
CA GLY A 34 -1.29 -4.81 -12.14
C GLY A 34 -1.44 -5.54 -10.80
N GLU A 35 -0.58 -5.25 -9.83
CA GLU A 35 -0.66 -5.80 -8.47
C GLU A 35 -1.29 -4.80 -7.48
N HIS A 36 -1.26 -5.14 -6.20
CA HIS A 36 -1.70 -4.31 -5.08
C HIS A 36 -1.02 -4.76 -3.77
N ALA A 37 -0.99 -3.89 -2.75
CA ALA A 37 -0.25 -4.07 -1.50
C ALA A 37 -0.59 -5.38 -0.77
N ALA A 38 -1.87 -5.76 -0.71
CA ALA A 38 -2.29 -6.95 0.04
C ALA A 38 -1.68 -8.28 -0.44
N ARG A 39 -1.14 -8.35 -1.68
CA ARG A 39 -0.39 -9.54 -2.15
C ARG A 39 0.91 -9.76 -1.38
N TYR A 40 1.45 -8.71 -0.76
CA TYR A 40 2.71 -8.74 -0.02
C TYR A 40 2.54 -8.93 1.48
N ARG A 41 1.31 -9.16 1.97
CA ARG A 41 1.05 -9.38 3.40
C ARG A 41 1.98 -10.42 4.04
N PRO A 42 2.22 -11.62 3.46
CA PRO A 42 3.13 -12.59 4.07
C PRO A 42 4.56 -12.07 4.22
N LEU A 43 5.06 -11.29 3.25
CA LEU A 43 6.38 -10.67 3.33
C LEU A 43 6.41 -9.57 4.41
N ALA A 44 5.37 -8.73 4.44
CA ALA A 44 5.27 -7.65 5.42
C ALA A 44 5.19 -8.19 6.86
N ASP A 45 4.39 -9.24 7.09
CA ASP A 45 4.30 -9.92 8.39
C ASP A 45 5.65 -10.55 8.79
N HIS A 46 6.38 -11.14 7.84
CA HIS A 46 7.72 -11.68 8.08
C HIS A 46 8.74 -10.60 8.44
N LEU A 47 8.75 -9.46 7.72
CA LEU A 47 9.64 -8.35 8.02
C LEU A 47 9.28 -7.68 9.36
N ALA A 48 7.99 -7.57 9.67
CA ALA A 48 7.51 -7.07 10.95
C ALA A 48 8.00 -7.92 12.12
N SER A 49 8.00 -9.25 11.99
CA SER A 49 8.52 -10.16 13.02
C SER A 49 10.05 -10.06 13.19
N LEU A 50 10.77 -9.52 12.20
CA LEU A 50 12.21 -9.22 12.28
C LEU A 50 12.53 -7.82 12.82
N GLY A 51 11.52 -7.06 13.26
CA GLY A 51 11.66 -5.73 13.87
C GLY A 51 11.61 -4.56 12.89
N TYR A 52 11.10 -4.75 11.67
CA TYR A 52 10.92 -3.65 10.71
C TYR A 52 9.49 -3.10 10.74
N ALA A 53 9.33 -1.78 10.71
CA ALA A 53 8.02 -1.18 10.46
C ALA A 53 7.78 -1.17 8.94
N VAL A 54 6.75 -1.86 8.45
CA VAL A 54 6.52 -2.01 7.01
C VAL A 54 5.32 -1.19 6.57
N TYR A 55 5.47 -0.50 5.46
CA TYR A 55 4.43 0.26 4.80
C TYR A 55 4.29 -0.25 3.36
N ALA A 56 3.06 -0.40 2.89
CA ALA A 56 2.79 -0.84 1.52
C ALA A 56 1.55 -0.10 1.00
N ASP A 57 1.74 0.76 0.00
CA ASP A 57 0.65 1.50 -0.62
C ASP A 57 0.10 0.77 -1.85
N ASP A 58 -1.18 0.97 -2.14
CA ASP A 58 -1.71 0.74 -3.47
C ASP A 58 -1.40 1.97 -4.32
N HIS A 59 -0.58 1.81 -5.35
CA HIS A 59 -0.22 2.92 -6.25
C HIS A 59 -1.46 3.51 -6.93
N ARG A 60 -1.33 4.74 -7.47
CA ARG A 60 -2.37 5.34 -8.31
C ARG A 60 -2.81 4.38 -9.42
N GLY A 61 -4.12 4.35 -9.69
CA GLY A 61 -4.70 3.40 -10.65
C GLY A 61 -4.67 1.93 -10.23
N HIS A 62 -4.17 1.57 -9.03
CA HIS A 62 -4.06 0.17 -8.58
C HIS A 62 -4.83 -0.06 -7.27
N GLY A 63 -5.25 -1.31 -7.03
CA GLY A 63 -5.86 -1.74 -5.77
C GLY A 63 -7.00 -0.82 -5.28
N ARG A 64 -7.00 -0.52 -3.98
CA ARG A 64 -8.00 0.34 -3.34
C ARG A 64 -7.88 1.80 -3.80
N THR A 65 -6.66 2.29 -4.01
CA THR A 65 -6.41 3.64 -4.50
C THR A 65 -7.05 3.87 -5.87
N GLY A 66 -6.80 3.00 -6.84
CA GLY A 66 -7.39 3.08 -8.17
C GLY A 66 -8.91 2.95 -8.15
N MET A 67 -9.44 2.04 -7.33
CA MET A 67 -10.90 1.90 -7.17
C MET A 67 -11.55 3.17 -6.63
N GLU A 68 -10.97 3.80 -5.60
CA GLU A 68 -11.50 5.05 -5.06
C GLU A 68 -11.31 6.24 -6.01
N GLN A 69 -10.12 6.34 -6.64
CA GLN A 69 -9.81 7.36 -7.66
C GLN A 69 -10.88 7.44 -8.75
N TRP A 70 -11.42 6.30 -9.17
CA TRP A 70 -12.44 6.20 -10.21
C TRP A 70 -13.86 5.98 -9.70
N GLY A 71 -14.13 6.28 -8.43
CA GLY A 71 -15.48 6.20 -7.86
C GLY A 71 -16.09 4.79 -7.91
N GLY A 72 -15.26 3.76 -7.91
CA GLY A 72 -15.67 2.35 -7.99
C GLY A 72 -15.74 1.77 -9.40
N ASP A 73 -15.43 2.52 -10.46
CA ASP A 73 -15.43 2.00 -11.83
C ASP A 73 -14.18 1.14 -12.10
N ALA A 74 -14.33 -0.18 -11.96
CA ALA A 74 -13.25 -1.13 -12.20
C ALA A 74 -12.71 -1.12 -13.64
N SER A 75 -13.47 -0.60 -14.62
CA SER A 75 -13.01 -0.49 -16.02
C SER A 75 -11.93 0.57 -16.23
N GLN A 76 -11.75 1.47 -15.26
CA GLN A 76 -10.73 2.51 -15.28
C GLN A 76 -9.44 2.13 -14.52
N ILE A 77 -9.41 0.99 -13.82
CA ILE A 77 -8.20 0.51 -13.13
C ILE A 77 -7.03 0.41 -14.13
N GLY A 78 -5.85 0.84 -13.70
CA GLY A 78 -4.63 0.92 -14.51
C GLY A 78 -4.47 2.23 -15.28
N ARG A 79 -5.47 3.13 -15.24
CA ARG A 79 -5.37 4.50 -15.78
C ARG A 79 -4.90 5.45 -14.68
N LEU A 80 -4.02 6.39 -15.05
CA LEU A 80 -3.43 7.41 -14.17
C LEU A 80 -4.09 8.78 -14.31
#